data_AF-A0A1I6TR49-F1
#
_entry.id   AF-A0A1I6TR49-F1
#
_cell.length_a   1.000
_cell.length_b   1.000
_cell.length_c   1.000
_cell.angle_alpha   90.00
_cell.angle_beta   90.00
_cell.angle_gamma   90.00
#
_symmetry.space_group_name_H-M   'P 1'
#
loop_
_entity.id
_entity.type
_entity.pdbx_description
1 polymer ?
#
loop_
_entity_poly.entity_id
_entity_poly.type
_entity_poly.pdbx_seq_one_letter_code
_entity_poly.pdbx_strand_id
1 'polypeptide(L)'
;MTDTPRRLEHPNMNAQLLHWWMRDYDHVFVVLNPFFRVPGFTPETTAWGPLRSEATTPQELEALLESLGGPQDDQAPDAFDEIIKTTGQPVRWDMIAQALGVSDFRHFARMVWLWVIGAEPPDLDASLVSRIARHCRQEGLYKPEEDWLPLVLEPMLVPYLEALRLDEVTLWDETRTSSLECPVEAFHRDEPPVALMDAPISAISAPGMLLSWSQDQVTGLLAITEEVRQKADPARYLEGFWAGAGTSSLVLDQPRAPALLH
;
A
#
# COMPACT_ATOMS: atom_id res chain seq x y z
N MET A 1 -11.51 0.88 26.97
CA MET A 1 -10.35 0.93 26.07
C MET A 1 -9.51 -0.27 26.41
N THR A 2 -9.65 -1.34 25.63
CA THR A 2 -8.69 -2.44 25.62
C THR A 2 -7.36 -1.84 25.17
N ASP A 3 -6.33 -1.96 25.99
CA ASP A 3 -5.00 -1.44 25.69
C ASP A 3 -4.41 -2.33 24.59
N THR A 4 -4.47 -1.86 23.35
CA THR A 4 -3.92 -2.59 22.19
C THR A 4 -2.43 -2.79 22.43
N PRO A 5 -1.91 -4.02 22.39
CA PRO A 5 -0.48 -4.24 22.57
C PRO A 5 0.31 -3.48 21.49
N ARG A 6 1.28 -2.65 21.89
CA ARG A 6 2.16 -1.87 20.98
C ARG A 6 2.75 -2.69 19.82
N ARG A 7 3.02 -3.98 20.03
CA ARG A 7 3.47 -4.93 19.00
C ARG A 7 2.51 -5.11 17.83
N LEU A 8 1.26 -4.66 17.93
CA LEU A 8 0.22 -4.68 16.90
C LEU A 8 -0.07 -3.28 16.33
N GLU A 9 0.39 -2.23 17.00
CA GLU A 9 0.15 -0.86 16.59
C GLU A 9 1.09 -0.46 15.45
N HIS A 10 0.52 0.23 14.46
CA HIS A 10 1.33 0.91 13.46
C HIS A 10 2.11 2.06 14.15
N PRO A 11 3.39 2.31 13.79
CA PRO A 11 4.17 3.35 14.44
C PRO A 11 3.58 4.75 14.16
N ASN A 12 3.55 5.61 15.19
CA ASN A 12 3.16 7.01 15.03
C ASN A 12 3.98 7.72 13.94
N MET A 13 3.44 8.80 13.36
CA MET A 13 4.17 9.61 12.38
C MET A 13 5.57 10.01 12.89
N ASN A 14 6.57 9.87 12.02
CA ASN A 14 8.00 10.13 12.28
C ASN A 14 8.68 9.21 13.30
N ALA A 15 8.01 8.18 13.84
CA ALA A 15 8.65 7.20 14.70
C ALA A 15 9.75 6.45 13.93
N GLN A 16 10.91 6.26 14.56
CA GLN A 16 11.97 5.41 14.00
C GLN A 16 11.54 3.94 14.07
N LEU A 17 11.44 3.27 12.93
CA LEU A 17 10.77 1.96 12.81
C LEU A 17 11.39 0.89 13.72
N LEU A 18 12.71 0.72 13.63
CA LEU A 18 13.42 -0.31 14.41
C LEU A 18 13.34 -0.03 15.92
N HIS A 19 13.33 1.25 16.32
CA HIS A 19 13.17 1.62 17.73
C HIS A 19 11.73 1.42 18.22
N TRP A 20 10.73 1.65 17.37
CA TRP A 20 9.33 1.48 17.74
C TRP A 20 9.02 0.05 18.20
N TRP A 21 9.57 -0.94 17.50
CA TRP A 21 9.30 -2.36 17.72
C TRP A 21 10.45 -3.16 18.33
N MET A 22 11.51 -2.51 18.80
CA MET A 22 12.77 -3.16 19.23
C MET A 22 12.65 -4.28 20.29
N ARG A 23 11.50 -4.42 20.95
CA ARG A 23 11.24 -5.46 21.96
C ARG A 23 10.49 -6.67 21.42
N ASP A 24 9.82 -6.50 20.28
CA ASP A 24 8.88 -7.47 19.72
C ASP A 24 9.33 -8.01 18.36
N TYR A 25 10.05 -7.19 17.59
CA TYR A 25 10.55 -7.52 16.26
C TYR A 25 11.99 -7.06 16.08
N ASP A 26 12.77 -7.83 15.34
CA ASP A 26 14.20 -7.56 15.08
C ASP A 26 14.41 -6.80 13.77
N HIS A 27 13.49 -6.95 12.82
CA HIS A 27 13.60 -6.39 11.47
C HIS A 27 12.29 -5.76 11.03
N VAL A 28 12.41 -4.76 10.14
CA VAL A 28 11.28 -4.20 9.41
C VAL A 28 11.60 -4.15 7.93
N PHE A 29 10.73 -4.74 7.12
CA PHE A 29 10.76 -4.65 5.66
C PHE A 29 9.61 -3.76 5.20
N VAL A 30 9.93 -2.76 4.37
CA VAL A 30 8.92 -1.88 3.76
C VAL A 30 8.45 -2.55 2.48
N VAL A 31 7.17 -2.93 2.46
CA VAL A 31 6.49 -3.53 1.29
C VAL A 31 5.88 -2.40 0.47
N LEU A 32 6.22 -2.31 -0.82
CA LEU A 32 5.61 -1.35 -1.72
C LEU A 32 4.27 -1.91 -2.22
N ASN A 33 3.17 -1.15 -2.06
CA ASN A 33 1.91 -1.51 -2.69
C ASN A 33 2.11 -1.40 -4.21
N PRO A 34 1.83 -2.44 -5.00
CA PRO A 34 2.22 -2.46 -6.40
C PRO A 34 1.32 -1.54 -7.24
N PHE A 35 1.84 -1.05 -8.37
CA PHE A 35 0.96 -0.67 -9.47
C PHE A 35 0.24 -1.93 -9.94
N PHE A 36 -0.88 -1.80 -10.65
CA PHE A 36 -1.51 -3.00 -11.20
C PHE A 36 -2.27 -2.74 -12.48
N ARG A 37 -2.48 -3.82 -13.23
CA ARG A 37 -3.34 -3.86 -14.42
C ARG A 37 -4.47 -4.84 -14.18
N VAL A 38 -5.66 -4.51 -14.65
CA VAL A 38 -6.79 -5.45 -14.69
C VAL A 38 -7.11 -5.73 -16.15
N PRO A 39 -6.90 -6.96 -16.66
CA PRO A 39 -7.16 -7.27 -18.06
C PRO A 39 -8.59 -6.90 -18.49
N GLY A 40 -8.71 -6.09 -19.54
CA GLY A 40 -10.01 -5.62 -20.05
C GLY A 40 -10.49 -4.28 -19.47
N PHE A 41 -9.79 -3.73 -18.48
CA PHE A 41 -10.16 -2.47 -17.82
C PHE A 41 -8.98 -1.51 -17.76
N THR A 42 -9.27 -0.20 -17.79
CA THR A 42 -8.28 0.84 -17.54
C THR A 42 -8.86 1.86 -16.56
N PRO A 43 -8.01 2.65 -15.86
CA PRO A 43 -8.49 3.72 -15.01
C PRO A 43 -9.32 4.81 -15.72
N GLU A 44 -9.31 4.86 -17.07
CA GLU A 44 -10.10 5.81 -17.85
C GLU A 44 -11.49 5.29 -18.24
N THR A 45 -11.70 3.98 -18.14
CA THR A 45 -12.98 3.33 -18.45
C THR A 45 -13.60 2.67 -17.23
N THR A 46 -12.84 2.56 -16.14
CA THR A 46 -13.27 2.00 -14.87
C THR A 46 -12.42 2.60 -13.75
N ALA A 47 -12.97 3.60 -13.08
CA ALA A 47 -12.34 4.22 -11.91
C ALA A 47 -12.23 3.23 -10.73
N TRP A 48 -11.12 3.28 -9.99
CA TRP A 48 -10.89 2.51 -8.77
C TRP A 48 -10.10 3.32 -7.75
N GLY A 49 -10.40 3.12 -6.47
CA GLY A 49 -9.77 3.81 -5.36
C GLY A 49 -10.50 5.09 -4.95
N PRO A 50 -9.98 5.80 -3.94
CA PRO A 50 -10.63 6.97 -3.39
C PRO A 50 -10.71 8.13 -4.40
N LEU A 51 -11.90 8.73 -4.48
CA LEU A 51 -12.10 10.01 -5.16
C LEU A 51 -11.48 11.11 -4.30
N ARG A 52 -10.29 11.57 -4.67
CA ARG A 52 -9.65 12.72 -4.03
C ARG A 52 -10.26 14.00 -4.63
N SER A 53 -10.77 14.87 -3.75
CA SER A 53 -11.44 16.12 -4.08
C SER A 53 -10.69 17.30 -3.46
N GLU A 54 -10.59 18.40 -4.19
CA GLU A 54 -10.10 19.68 -3.66
C GLU A 54 -11.13 20.40 -2.78
N ALA A 55 -12.34 19.83 -2.64
CA ALA A 55 -13.37 20.38 -1.77
C ALA A 55 -12.89 20.42 -0.32
N THR A 56 -12.84 21.62 0.26
CA THR A 56 -12.42 21.84 1.64
C THR A 56 -13.61 21.98 2.59
N THR A 57 -14.83 22.02 2.05
CA THR A 57 -16.08 22.15 2.82
C THR A 57 -17.13 21.12 2.37
N PRO A 58 -18.07 20.74 3.25
CA PRO A 58 -19.17 19.84 2.88
C PRO A 58 -20.00 20.36 1.70
N GLN A 59 -20.20 21.70 1.60
CA GLN A 59 -20.95 22.29 0.48
C GLN A 59 -20.18 22.22 -0.85
N GLU A 60 -18.86 22.38 -0.83
CA GLU A 60 -18.03 22.20 -2.03
C GLU A 60 -18.01 20.72 -2.48
N LEU A 61 -18.02 19.79 -1.52
CA LEU A 61 -18.10 18.37 -1.82
C LEU A 61 -19.47 18.00 -2.40
N GLU A 62 -20.55 18.51 -1.82
CA GLU A 62 -21.92 18.31 -2.30
C GLU A 62 -22.10 18.91 -3.71
N ALA A 63 -21.59 20.12 -3.95
CA ALA A 63 -21.60 20.74 -5.28
C ALA A 63 -20.74 19.96 -6.30
N LEU A 64 -19.61 19.39 -5.88
CA LEU A 64 -18.80 18.53 -6.74
C LEU A 64 -19.56 17.25 -7.11
N LEU A 65 -20.17 16.57 -6.13
CA LEU A 65 -20.98 15.37 -6.34
C LEU A 65 -22.18 15.65 -7.26
N GLU A 66 -22.84 16.79 -7.11
CA GLU A 66 -23.91 17.25 -8.00
C GLU A 66 -23.40 17.58 -9.42
N SER A 67 -22.18 18.15 -9.53
CA SER A 67 -21.57 18.53 -10.81
C SER A 67 -21.07 17.35 -11.64
N LEU A 68 -20.75 16.23 -11.00
CA LEU A 68 -20.30 15.00 -11.66
C LEU A 68 -21.41 14.32 -12.49
N GLY A 69 -22.66 14.76 -12.33
CA GLY A 69 -23.81 14.29 -13.11
C GLY A 69 -24.27 12.88 -12.74
N GLY A 70 -25.48 12.51 -13.17
CA GLY A 70 -26.02 11.15 -13.02
C GLY A 70 -25.14 10.05 -13.64
N PRO A 71 -25.54 8.77 -13.55
CA PRO A 71 -24.65 7.61 -13.68
C PRO A 71 -23.71 7.74 -14.88
N GLN A 72 -22.41 7.85 -14.59
CA GLN A 72 -21.35 7.86 -15.60
C GLN A 72 -21.26 6.47 -16.24
N ASP A 73 -20.92 6.39 -17.53
CA ASP A 73 -20.59 5.13 -18.23
C ASP A 73 -19.32 4.44 -17.67
N ASP A 74 -18.64 5.09 -16.71
CA ASP A 74 -17.37 4.74 -16.08
C ASP A 74 -17.55 3.93 -14.78
N GLN A 75 -18.69 3.25 -14.63
CA GLN A 75 -18.95 2.43 -13.45
C GLN A 75 -18.15 1.14 -13.54
N ALA A 76 -17.30 0.93 -12.54
CA ALA A 76 -16.73 -0.37 -12.28
C ALA A 76 -17.84 -1.43 -12.25
N PRO A 77 -17.63 -2.60 -12.88
CA PRO A 77 -18.62 -3.66 -12.86
C PRO A 77 -18.93 -4.05 -11.41
N ASP A 78 -20.11 -4.64 -11.19
CA ASP A 78 -20.42 -5.28 -9.92
C ASP A 78 -19.30 -6.27 -9.56
N ALA A 79 -18.90 -6.30 -8.29
CA ALA A 79 -17.80 -7.12 -7.78
C ALA A 79 -16.43 -6.86 -8.47
N PHE A 80 -16.13 -5.61 -8.83
CA PHE A 80 -14.83 -5.28 -9.41
C PHE A 80 -13.64 -5.57 -8.48
N ASP A 81 -13.86 -5.55 -7.17
CA ASP A 81 -12.91 -6.02 -6.17
C ASP A 81 -12.52 -7.50 -6.36
N GLU A 82 -13.50 -8.37 -6.58
CA GLU A 82 -13.26 -9.78 -6.93
C GLU A 82 -12.48 -9.90 -8.25
N ILE A 83 -12.82 -9.08 -9.25
CA ILE A 83 -12.12 -9.05 -10.54
C ILE A 83 -10.66 -8.61 -10.37
N ILE A 84 -10.39 -7.59 -9.54
CA ILE A 84 -9.04 -7.10 -9.24
C ILE A 84 -8.23 -8.21 -8.56
N LYS A 85 -8.77 -8.85 -7.51
CA LYS A 85 -8.06 -9.94 -6.83
C LYS A 85 -7.78 -11.12 -7.78
N THR A 86 -8.78 -11.50 -8.56
CA THR A 86 -8.71 -12.69 -9.44
C THR A 86 -7.82 -12.47 -10.66
N THR A 87 -7.90 -11.30 -11.29
CA THR A 87 -7.28 -11.05 -12.60
C THR A 87 -6.18 -10.01 -12.58
N GLY A 88 -6.07 -9.26 -11.48
CA GLY A 88 -5.09 -8.20 -11.28
C GLY A 88 -3.67 -8.71 -11.47
N GLN A 89 -2.90 -7.93 -12.23
CA GLN A 89 -1.51 -8.19 -12.52
C GLN A 89 -0.67 -7.12 -11.84
N PRO A 90 0.04 -7.45 -10.75
CA PRO A 90 0.90 -6.49 -10.09
C PRO A 90 2.06 -6.10 -11.01
N VAL A 91 2.37 -4.81 -11.04
CA VAL A 91 3.47 -4.21 -11.78
C VAL A 91 4.40 -3.54 -10.78
N ARG A 92 5.67 -3.93 -10.84
CA ARG A 92 6.68 -3.47 -9.91
C ARG A 92 7.08 -2.03 -10.16
N TRP A 93 7.41 -1.31 -9.09
CA TRP A 93 7.86 0.07 -9.11
C TRP A 93 9.17 0.22 -9.88
N ASP A 94 10.09 -0.73 -9.72
CA ASP A 94 11.38 -0.73 -10.44
C ASP A 94 11.20 -0.80 -11.96
N MET A 95 10.23 -1.56 -12.45
CA MET A 95 9.89 -1.64 -13.86
C MET A 95 9.38 -0.30 -14.39
N ILE A 96 8.54 0.40 -13.62
CA ILE A 96 8.04 1.74 -13.99
C ILE A 96 9.17 2.76 -13.99
N ALA A 97 10.01 2.77 -12.95
CA ALA A 97 11.18 3.64 -12.87
C ALA A 97 12.11 3.43 -14.06
N GLN A 98 12.37 2.18 -14.44
CA GLN A 98 13.18 1.81 -15.60
C GLN A 98 12.55 2.27 -16.91
N ALA A 99 11.25 2.06 -17.11
CA ALA A 99 10.53 2.50 -18.31
C ALA A 99 10.55 4.02 -18.49
N LEU A 100 10.57 4.76 -17.37
CA LEU A 100 10.73 6.20 -17.33
C LEU A 100 12.20 6.66 -17.34
N GLY A 101 13.18 5.76 -17.35
CA GLY A 101 14.59 6.11 -17.31
C GLY A 101 15.00 6.89 -16.05
N VAL A 102 14.33 6.66 -14.92
CA VAL A 102 14.64 7.29 -13.64
C VAL A 102 15.62 6.42 -12.87
N SER A 103 16.84 6.92 -12.66
CA SER A 103 17.90 6.19 -11.95
C SER A 103 17.81 6.32 -10.43
N ASP A 104 17.28 7.43 -9.92
CA ASP A 104 17.08 7.64 -8.49
C ASP A 104 15.72 7.07 -8.07
N PHE A 105 15.74 5.80 -7.64
CA PHE A 105 14.53 5.10 -7.20
C PHE A 105 13.88 5.75 -5.98
N ARG A 106 14.66 6.38 -5.08
CA ARG A 106 14.09 7.02 -3.89
C ARG A 106 13.30 8.27 -4.27
N HIS A 107 13.86 9.09 -5.16
CA HIS A 107 13.13 10.24 -5.72
C HIS A 107 11.88 9.78 -6.48
N PHE A 108 11.98 8.74 -7.31
CA PHE A 108 10.83 8.14 -7.97
C PHE A 108 9.74 7.71 -6.97
N ALA A 109 10.13 6.94 -5.95
CA ALA A 109 9.19 6.39 -4.98
C ALA A 109 8.47 7.49 -4.18
N ARG A 110 9.19 8.55 -3.79
CA ARG A 110 8.60 9.74 -3.17
C ARG A 110 7.58 10.41 -4.10
N MET A 111 7.90 10.57 -5.39
CA MET A 111 6.97 11.19 -6.33
C MET A 111 5.73 10.34 -6.59
N VAL A 112 5.86 9.01 -6.61
CA VAL A 112 4.70 8.10 -6.66
C VAL A 112 3.82 8.31 -5.43
N TRP A 113 4.40 8.30 -4.23
CA TRP A 113 3.66 8.52 -2.99
C TRP A 113 2.89 9.85 -2.97
N LEU A 114 3.58 10.97 -3.22
CA LEU A 114 2.95 12.30 -3.26
C LEU A 114 1.82 12.37 -4.29
N TRP A 115 2.00 11.74 -5.45
CA TRP A 115 0.98 11.68 -6.50
C TRP A 115 -0.23 10.81 -6.14
N VAL A 116 -0.04 9.72 -5.39
CA VAL A 116 -1.14 8.86 -4.95
C VAL A 116 -1.97 9.58 -3.90
N ILE A 117 -1.33 10.13 -2.86
CA ILE A 117 -2.03 10.83 -1.76
C ILE A 117 -2.53 12.22 -2.15
N GLY A 118 -2.15 12.73 -3.33
CA GLY A 118 -2.55 14.06 -3.81
C GLY A 118 -1.87 15.22 -3.08
N ALA A 119 -0.68 15.02 -2.52
CA ALA A 119 0.05 16.06 -1.80
C ALA A 119 0.94 16.89 -2.74
N GLU A 120 0.94 18.21 -2.54
CA GLU A 120 1.72 19.16 -3.35
C GLU A 120 2.71 19.98 -2.51
N PRO A 121 3.73 19.35 -1.90
CA PRO A 121 4.74 20.10 -1.16
C PRO A 121 5.61 20.96 -2.11
N PRO A 122 6.31 21.99 -1.58
CA PRO A 122 7.12 22.88 -2.41
C PRO A 122 8.25 22.20 -3.21
N ASP A 123 8.70 21.03 -2.77
CA ASP A 123 9.74 20.23 -3.43
C ASP A 123 9.21 19.20 -4.44
N LEU A 124 7.90 19.23 -4.75
CA LEU A 124 7.28 18.32 -5.71
C LEU A 124 7.90 18.46 -7.11
N ASP A 125 8.35 17.34 -7.68
CA ASP A 125 8.76 17.24 -9.08
C ASP A 125 7.52 16.96 -9.96
N ALA A 126 6.77 18.02 -10.25
CA ALA A 126 5.55 17.96 -11.05
C ALA A 126 5.79 17.38 -12.47
N SER A 127 7.01 17.52 -13.01
CA SER A 127 7.39 16.96 -14.30
C SER A 127 7.46 15.43 -14.22
N LEU A 128 8.12 14.88 -13.20
CA LEU A 128 8.17 13.44 -12.98
C LEU A 128 6.78 12.86 -12.70
N VAL A 129 5.99 13.50 -11.82
CA VAL A 129 4.59 13.09 -11.56
C VAL A 129 3.76 13.04 -12.85
N SER A 130 3.87 14.06 -13.70
CA SER A 130 3.17 14.09 -14.99
C SER A 130 3.60 12.95 -15.92
N ARG A 131 4.88 12.56 -15.89
CA ARG A 131 5.41 11.43 -16.68
C ARG A 131 4.92 10.09 -16.15
N ILE A 132 4.88 9.92 -14.82
CA ILE A 132 4.32 8.74 -14.16
C ILE A 132 2.85 8.58 -14.55
N ALA A 133 2.03 9.62 -14.37
CA ALA A 133 0.62 9.61 -14.71
C ALA A 133 0.36 9.29 -16.19
N ARG A 134 1.16 9.88 -17.09
CA ARG A 134 1.08 9.60 -18.53
C ARG A 134 1.43 8.15 -18.85
N HIS A 135 2.48 7.61 -18.25
CA HIS A 135 2.88 6.22 -18.46
C HIS A 135 1.80 5.26 -17.95
N CYS A 136 1.25 5.49 -16.75
CA CYS A 136 0.17 4.68 -16.20
C CYS A 136 -1.05 4.67 -17.13
N ARG A 137 -1.43 5.85 -17.65
CA ARG A 137 -2.52 5.97 -18.63
C ARG A 137 -2.26 5.16 -19.90
N GLN A 138 -1.08 5.31 -20.50
CA GLN A 138 -0.70 4.62 -21.74
C GLN A 138 -0.68 3.09 -21.58
N GLU A 139 -0.28 2.62 -20.40
CA GLU A 139 -0.13 1.20 -20.09
C GLU A 139 -1.38 0.58 -19.43
N GLY A 140 -2.44 1.38 -19.20
CA GLY A 140 -3.65 0.95 -18.50
C GLY A 140 -3.38 0.51 -17.05
N LEU A 141 -2.50 1.21 -16.34
CA LEU A 141 -2.10 0.90 -14.97
C LEU A 141 -2.89 1.72 -13.96
N TYR A 142 -3.45 1.03 -12.99
CA TYR A 142 -3.94 1.59 -11.74
C TYR A 142 -2.76 1.98 -10.85
N LYS A 143 -2.99 3.03 -10.05
CA LYS A 143 -2.03 3.48 -9.04
C LYS A 143 -1.89 2.44 -7.93
N PRO A 144 -0.78 2.45 -7.17
CA PRO A 144 -0.73 1.82 -5.86
C PRO A 144 -1.91 2.25 -4.99
N GLU A 145 -2.52 1.30 -4.31
CA GLU A 145 -3.55 1.59 -3.31
C GLU A 145 -2.92 2.16 -2.03
N GLU A 146 -3.69 2.93 -1.28
CA GLU A 146 -3.28 3.60 -0.05
C GLU A 146 -4.09 3.10 1.16
N ASP A 147 -3.61 3.40 2.36
CA ASP A 147 -4.29 3.28 3.66
C ASP A 147 -4.53 1.86 4.21
N TRP A 148 -4.82 0.88 3.35
CA TRP A 148 -5.19 -0.49 3.73
C TRP A 148 -4.56 -1.55 2.81
N LEU A 149 -4.82 -2.82 3.11
CA LEU A 149 -4.41 -3.97 2.30
C LEU A 149 -4.91 -3.82 0.85
N PRO A 150 -4.01 -3.73 -0.15
CA PRO A 150 -4.40 -3.73 -1.56
C PRO A 150 -4.95 -5.09 -1.99
N LEU A 151 -6.00 -5.10 -2.82
CA LEU A 151 -6.62 -6.34 -3.31
C LEU A 151 -5.65 -7.18 -4.14
N VAL A 152 -4.84 -6.52 -4.96
CA VAL A 152 -3.81 -7.18 -5.77
C VAL A 152 -2.67 -7.75 -4.93
N LEU A 153 -2.49 -7.27 -3.70
CA LEU A 153 -1.46 -7.75 -2.80
C LEU A 153 -1.90 -9.03 -2.07
N GLU A 154 -3.20 -9.28 -1.89
CA GLU A 154 -3.70 -10.53 -1.28
C GLU A 154 -3.06 -11.79 -1.88
N PRO A 155 -3.21 -12.08 -3.19
CA PRO A 155 -2.60 -13.26 -3.79
C PRO A 155 -1.07 -13.19 -3.85
N MET A 156 -0.47 -11.99 -3.75
CA MET A 156 0.99 -11.84 -3.67
C MET A 156 1.56 -12.22 -2.30
N LEU A 157 0.76 -12.15 -1.23
CA LEU A 157 1.19 -12.55 0.11
C LEU A 157 1.26 -14.06 0.26
N VAL A 158 0.44 -14.82 -0.48
CA VAL A 158 0.33 -16.29 -0.35
C VAL A 158 1.70 -16.99 -0.41
N PRO A 159 2.57 -16.80 -1.43
CA PRO A 159 3.84 -17.52 -1.48
C PRO A 159 4.75 -17.21 -0.27
N TYR A 160 4.66 -16.01 0.30
CA TYR A 160 5.42 -15.64 1.49
C TYR A 160 4.84 -16.30 2.74
N LEU A 161 3.52 -16.26 2.93
CA LEU A 161 2.84 -16.88 4.06
C LEU A 161 3.01 -18.41 4.07
N GLU A 162 2.92 -19.05 2.91
CA GLU A 162 3.19 -20.49 2.74
C GLU A 162 4.65 -20.83 3.03
N ALA A 163 5.61 -20.00 2.59
CA ALA A 163 7.03 -20.20 2.88
C ALA A 163 7.34 -20.10 4.38
N LEU A 164 6.56 -19.30 5.12
CA LEU A 164 6.61 -19.24 6.58
C LEU A 164 5.92 -20.43 7.28
N ARG A 165 5.19 -21.26 6.52
CA ARG A 165 4.37 -22.38 6.98
C ARG A 165 3.28 -21.93 7.95
N LEU A 166 2.59 -20.84 7.60
CA LEU A 166 1.42 -20.36 8.31
C LEU A 166 0.18 -20.98 7.67
N ASP A 167 -0.70 -21.54 8.50
CA ASP A 167 -2.00 -22.03 8.05
C ASP A 167 -3.08 -20.93 8.18
N GLU A 168 -2.92 -20.05 9.17
CA GLU A 168 -3.83 -18.94 9.49
C GLU A 168 -3.07 -17.67 9.89
N VAL A 169 -3.74 -16.53 9.71
CA VAL A 169 -3.31 -15.20 10.14
C VAL A 169 -4.49 -14.44 10.74
N THR A 170 -4.21 -13.48 11.60
CA THR A 170 -5.24 -12.60 12.15
C THR A 170 -5.27 -11.28 11.38
N LEU A 171 -6.43 -10.92 10.84
CA LEU A 171 -6.72 -9.64 10.19
C LEU A 171 -7.18 -8.63 11.23
N TRP A 172 -6.84 -7.36 11.05
CA TRP A 172 -7.19 -6.29 11.97
C TRP A 172 -7.63 -5.02 11.25
N ASP A 173 -8.59 -4.31 11.84
CA ASP A 173 -8.93 -2.93 11.48
C ASP A 173 -7.85 -1.95 11.97
N GLU A 174 -7.95 -0.68 11.57
CA GLU A 174 -7.01 0.38 11.93
C GLU A 174 -6.83 0.53 13.45
N THR A 175 -7.93 0.47 14.21
CA THR A 175 -7.96 0.68 15.66
C THR A 175 -7.67 -0.57 16.49
N ARG A 176 -7.44 -1.73 15.84
CA ARG A 176 -7.27 -3.06 16.45
C ARG A 176 -8.44 -3.46 17.36
N THR A 177 -9.63 -2.98 17.03
CA THR A 177 -10.88 -3.26 17.74
C THR A 177 -11.68 -4.40 17.12
N SER A 178 -11.55 -4.57 15.80
CA SER A 178 -12.13 -5.67 15.04
C SER A 178 -11.02 -6.58 14.52
N SER A 179 -11.26 -7.88 14.59
CA SER A 179 -10.32 -8.89 14.10
C SER A 179 -11.02 -10.14 13.59
N LEU A 180 -10.36 -10.83 12.66
CA LEU A 180 -10.81 -12.08 12.09
C LEU A 180 -9.61 -13.03 11.93
N GLU A 181 -9.70 -14.22 12.51
CA GLU A 181 -8.78 -15.31 12.15
C GLU A 181 -9.14 -15.79 10.75
N CYS A 182 -8.15 -15.81 9.86
CA CYS A 182 -8.32 -16.01 8.44
C CYS A 182 -7.33 -17.08 7.95
N PRO A 183 -7.79 -18.15 7.29
CA PRO A 183 -6.87 -19.13 6.70
C PRO A 183 -6.08 -18.48 5.57
N VAL A 184 -4.80 -18.87 5.42
CA VAL A 184 -3.94 -18.36 4.32
C VAL A 184 -4.56 -18.68 2.95
N GLU A 185 -5.30 -19.78 2.84
CA GLU A 185 -6.00 -20.17 1.62
C GLU A 185 -6.98 -19.08 1.12
N ALA A 186 -7.59 -18.30 2.02
CA ALA A 186 -8.52 -17.24 1.64
C ALA A 186 -7.86 -16.10 0.85
N PHE A 187 -6.53 -15.99 0.90
CA PHE A 187 -5.77 -15.01 0.11
C PHE A 187 -5.51 -15.48 -1.32
N HIS A 188 -5.82 -16.75 -1.66
CA HIS A 188 -5.65 -17.23 -3.03
C HIS A 188 -6.49 -16.42 -4.01
N ARG A 189 -5.98 -16.33 -5.24
CA ARG A 189 -6.56 -15.58 -6.34
C ARG A 189 -8.00 -15.99 -6.66
N ASP A 190 -8.35 -17.25 -6.47
CA ASP A 190 -9.67 -17.80 -6.83
C ASP A 190 -10.69 -17.69 -5.69
N GLU A 191 -10.28 -17.15 -4.54
CA GLU A 191 -11.14 -16.92 -3.38
C GLU A 191 -11.66 -15.47 -3.36
N PRO A 192 -12.86 -15.21 -2.78
CA PRO A 192 -13.35 -13.86 -2.57
C PRO A 192 -12.37 -12.99 -1.77
N PRO A 193 -12.29 -11.67 -2.00
CA PRO A 193 -11.48 -10.76 -1.19
C PRO A 193 -11.72 -10.95 0.31
N VAL A 194 -10.63 -10.95 1.09
CA VAL A 194 -10.78 -11.00 2.54
C VAL A 194 -11.34 -9.67 3.05
N ALA A 195 -12.28 -9.74 3.98
CA ALA A 195 -12.95 -8.56 4.50
C ALA A 195 -13.22 -8.68 6.01
N LEU A 196 -13.17 -7.55 6.71
CA LEU A 196 -13.79 -7.41 8.03
C LEU A 196 -15.20 -6.85 7.85
N MET A 197 -16.08 -7.14 8.80
CA MET A 197 -17.50 -6.79 8.69
C MET A 197 -17.76 -5.28 8.63
N ASP A 198 -17.00 -4.49 9.39
CA ASP A 198 -17.30 -3.06 9.63
C ASP A 198 -16.15 -2.12 9.26
N ALA A 199 -15.04 -2.63 8.71
CA ALA A 199 -13.82 -1.84 8.49
C ALA A 199 -12.91 -2.43 7.39
N PRO A 200 -12.05 -1.61 6.76
CA PRO A 200 -10.98 -2.12 5.92
C PRO A 200 -9.91 -2.84 6.76
N ILE A 201 -9.12 -3.70 6.10
CA ILE A 201 -8.01 -4.41 6.75
C ILE A 201 -6.77 -3.52 6.74
N SER A 202 -6.33 -3.09 7.91
CA SER A 202 -5.14 -2.26 8.08
C SER A 202 -3.95 -2.99 8.69
N ALA A 203 -4.13 -4.24 9.16
CA ALA A 203 -3.00 -5.10 9.52
C ALA A 203 -3.30 -6.59 9.42
N ILE A 204 -2.23 -7.37 9.24
CA ILE A 204 -2.19 -8.83 9.26
C ILE A 204 -1.12 -9.23 10.26
N SER A 205 -1.43 -10.10 11.22
CA SER A 205 -0.48 -10.58 12.22
C SER A 205 -0.43 -12.11 12.29
N ALA A 206 0.75 -12.62 12.62
CA ALA A 206 0.96 -14.02 13.01
C ALA A 206 2.08 -14.08 14.06
N PRO A 207 2.35 -15.23 14.70
CA PRO A 207 3.48 -15.35 15.63
C PRO A 207 4.82 -14.91 14.99
N GLY A 208 5.39 -13.83 15.54
CA GLY A 208 6.65 -13.24 15.07
C GLY A 208 6.55 -12.35 13.83
N MET A 209 5.33 -11.97 13.41
CA MET A 209 5.09 -11.15 12.21
C MET A 209 3.93 -10.17 12.42
N LEU A 210 4.13 -8.92 11.96
CA LEU A 210 3.09 -7.93 11.75
C LEU A 210 3.32 -7.26 10.40
N LEU A 211 2.33 -7.28 9.52
CA LEU A 211 2.24 -6.42 8.34
C LEU A 211 1.15 -5.38 8.61
N SER A 212 1.47 -4.08 8.49
CA SER A 212 0.50 -3.02 8.78
C SER A 212 0.60 -1.84 7.82
N TRP A 213 -0.54 -1.23 7.53
CA TRP A 213 -0.69 0.00 6.77
C TRP A 213 -1.17 1.14 7.69
N SER A 214 -0.99 2.37 7.22
CA SER A 214 -1.48 3.58 7.86
C SER A 214 -1.96 4.58 6.82
N GLN A 215 -2.72 5.55 7.30
CA GLN A 215 -3.28 6.61 6.49
C GLN A 215 -2.21 7.39 5.70
N ASP A 216 -2.58 7.75 4.48
CA ASP A 216 -1.77 8.42 3.47
C ASP A 216 -0.42 7.72 3.23
N GLN A 217 -0.37 6.39 3.35
CA GLN A 217 0.78 5.58 2.96
C GLN A 217 0.42 4.61 1.84
N VAL A 218 1.35 4.45 0.91
CA VAL A 218 1.29 3.47 -0.19
C VAL A 218 2.22 2.28 0.05
N THR A 219 2.54 2.04 1.31
CA THR A 219 3.49 1.01 1.74
C THR A 219 2.98 0.29 2.97
N GLY A 220 3.14 -1.03 2.99
CA GLY A 220 3.00 -1.83 4.20
C GLY A 220 4.32 -1.89 4.98
N LEU A 221 4.24 -1.91 6.31
CA LEU A 221 5.38 -2.18 7.19
C LEU A 221 5.30 -3.60 7.71
N LEU A 222 6.22 -4.46 7.25
CA LEU A 222 6.37 -5.84 7.67
C LEU A 222 7.43 -5.94 8.77
N ALA A 223 7.01 -5.91 10.03
CA ALA A 223 7.84 -6.17 11.18
C ALA A 223 7.92 -7.68 11.47
N ILE A 224 9.13 -8.22 11.62
CA ILE A 224 9.37 -9.65 11.82
C ILE A 224 10.49 -9.91 12.83
N THR A 225 10.42 -11.05 13.51
CA THR A 225 11.55 -11.55 14.31
C THR A 225 12.63 -12.18 13.41
N GLU A 226 13.82 -12.36 13.98
CA GLU A 226 14.92 -13.08 13.33
C GLU A 226 14.52 -14.51 12.95
N GLU A 227 13.73 -15.21 13.78
CA GLU A 227 13.28 -16.57 13.46
C GLU A 227 12.39 -16.62 12.21
N VAL A 228 11.49 -15.63 12.05
CA VAL A 228 10.64 -15.51 10.85
C VAL A 228 11.50 -15.18 9.63
N ARG A 229 12.42 -14.23 9.77
CA ARG A 229 13.36 -13.84 8.69
C ARG A 229 14.19 -15.02 8.19
N GLN A 230 14.64 -15.90 9.08
CA GLN A 230 15.43 -17.07 8.72
C GLN A 230 14.64 -18.14 7.96
N LYS A 231 13.31 -18.21 8.16
CA LYS A 231 12.44 -19.11 7.40
C LYS A 231 12.26 -18.63 5.95
N ALA A 232 11.95 -17.34 5.78
CA ALA A 232 11.73 -16.74 4.46
C ALA A 232 12.17 -15.27 4.45
N ASP A 233 12.98 -14.91 3.46
CA ASP A 233 13.35 -13.52 3.20
C ASP A 233 12.22 -12.83 2.40
N PRO A 234 11.51 -11.83 2.96
CA PRO A 234 10.39 -11.17 2.26
C PRO A 234 10.81 -10.53 0.93
N ALA A 235 12.08 -10.10 0.79
CA ALA A 235 12.59 -9.49 -0.43
C ALA A 235 12.61 -10.45 -1.65
N ARG A 236 12.40 -11.76 -1.43
CA ARG A 236 12.27 -12.76 -2.51
C ARG A 236 10.84 -12.87 -3.06
N TYR A 237 9.86 -12.38 -2.32
CA TYR A 237 8.43 -12.55 -2.61
C TYR A 237 7.75 -11.21 -2.88
N LEU A 238 8.18 -10.16 -2.20
CA LEU A 238 7.57 -8.84 -2.21
C LEU A 238 8.57 -7.79 -2.70
N GLU A 239 8.08 -6.80 -3.44
CA GLU A 239 8.88 -5.63 -3.79
C GLU A 239 8.95 -4.69 -2.57
N GLY A 240 10.17 -4.22 -2.26
CA GLY A 240 10.38 -3.45 -1.05
C GLY A 240 11.84 -3.27 -0.70
N PHE A 241 12.07 -2.77 0.51
CA PHE A 241 13.41 -2.57 1.04
C PHE A 241 13.44 -2.70 2.57
N TRP A 242 14.60 -3.11 3.10
CA TRP A 242 14.80 -3.19 4.55
C TRP A 242 14.91 -1.79 5.17
N ALA A 243 14.22 -1.58 6.29
CA ALA A 243 14.39 -0.39 7.10
C ALA A 243 15.78 -0.35 7.72
N GLY A 244 16.43 0.81 7.68
CA GLY A 244 17.69 1.07 8.35
C GLY A 244 17.49 1.84 9.65
N ALA A 245 18.59 2.15 10.34
CA ALA A 245 18.58 2.87 11.62
C ALA A 245 17.99 4.30 11.55
N GLY A 246 17.90 4.89 10.34
CA GLY A 246 17.32 6.22 10.11
C GLY A 246 15.96 6.20 9.42
N THR A 247 15.36 5.02 9.19
CA THR A 247 14.06 4.91 8.53
C THR A 247 12.94 5.23 9.51
N SER A 248 12.23 6.32 9.26
CA SER A 248 11.00 6.69 9.97
C SER A 248 9.76 5.99 9.40
N SER A 249 8.63 6.09 10.09
CA SER A 249 7.32 5.58 9.64
C SER A 249 6.78 6.26 8.39
N LEU A 250 7.19 7.50 8.11
CA LEU A 250 6.99 8.13 6.81
C LEU A 250 8.12 7.70 5.86
N VAL A 251 8.10 6.43 5.45
CA VAL A 251 9.25 5.78 4.79
C VAL A 251 9.66 6.42 3.46
N LEU A 252 8.70 7.06 2.76
CA LEU A 252 8.91 7.78 1.51
C LEU A 252 9.06 9.31 1.71
N ASP A 253 8.90 9.79 2.95
CA ASP A 253 9.12 11.18 3.32
C ASP A 253 10.55 11.43 3.76
N GLN A 254 11.48 11.38 2.80
CA GLN A 254 12.87 11.76 3.07
C GLN A 254 13.22 13.05 2.31
N PRO A 255 13.63 14.12 3.02
CA PRO A 255 14.10 15.32 2.36
C PRO A 255 15.37 14.99 1.56
N ARG A 256 15.55 15.66 0.41
CA ARG A 256 16.86 15.68 -0.26
C ARG A 256 17.90 16.10 0.77
N ALA A 257 19.00 15.35 0.85
CA ALA A 257 20.18 15.84 1.55
C ALA A 257 20.45 17.26 1.01
N PRO A 258 20.65 18.28 1.88
CA PRO A 258 20.88 19.63 1.41
C PRO A 258 22.06 19.58 0.45
N ALA A 259 21.86 20.13 -0.76
CA ALA A 259 22.94 20.29 -1.71
C ALA A 259 24.06 21.05 -0.99
N LEU A 260 25.19 20.39 -0.79
CA LEU A 260 26.39 21.08 -0.34
C LEU A 260 26.67 22.16 -1.39
N LEU A 261 26.47 23.42 -1.01
CA LEU A 261 26.89 24.57 -1.80
C LEU A 261 28.42 24.42 -1.96
N HIS A 262 28.86 24.09 -3.17
CA HIS A 262 30.25 24.19 -3.60
C HIS A 262 30.54 25.60 -4.09
#